data_AF-F3Y602-F1
#
_entry.id   AF-F3Y602-F1
#
_cell.length_a   1.000
_cell.length_b   1.000
_cell.length_c   1.000
_cell.angle_alpha   90.00
_cell.angle_beta   90.00
_cell.angle_gamma   90.00
#
_symmetry.space_group_name_H-M   'P 1'
#
loop_
_entity.id
_entity.type
_entity.pdbx_description
1 polymer ?
#
loop_
_entity_poly.entity_id
_entity_poly.type
_entity_poly.pdbx_seq_one_letter_code
_entity_poly.pdbx_strand_id
1 'polypeptide(L)' 'MNFFWTKSDFDAWTNEAGLSDDEDIYCLDINEAIVESYKIFKLKQKVLS' A
#
# COMPACT_ATOMS: atom_id res chain seq x y z
N MET A 1 -6.07 -2.44 -1.70
CA MET A 1 -4.70 -2.73 -2.18
C MET A 1 -4.80 -3.03 -3.66
N ASN A 2 -4.17 -2.20 -4.49
CA ASN A 2 -4.16 -2.32 -5.94
C ASN A 2 -2.72 -2.50 -6.42
N PHE A 3 -2.54 -3.16 -7.57
CA PHE A 3 -1.24 -3.24 -8.23
C PHE A 3 -1.22 -2.27 -9.41
N PHE A 4 -0.14 -1.50 -9.50
CA PHE A 4 0.12 -0.57 -10.59
C PHE A 4 1.43 -0.97 -11.26
N TRP A 5 1.51 -0.77 -12.58
CA TRP A 5 2.72 -1.09 -13.33
C TRP A 5 3.83 -0.08 -13.05
N THR A 6 3.46 1.19 -12.92
CA THR A 6 4.37 2.28 -12.56
C THR A 6 3.78 3.20 -11.50
N LYS A 7 4.63 3.97 -10.82
CA LYS A 7 4.19 5.04 -9.91
C LYS A 7 3.33 6.09 -10.63
N SER A 8 3.59 6.35 -11.92
CA SER A 8 2.80 7.29 -12.70
C SER A 8 1.35 6.84 -12.87
N ASP A 9 1.10 5.53 -13.02
CA ASP A 9 -0.26 5.00 -13.13
C ASP A 9 -1.02 5.15 -11.81
N PHE A 10 -0.32 4.95 -10.69
CA PHE A 10 -0.85 5.22 -9.35
C PHE A 10 -1.18 6.70 -9.15
N ASP A 11 -0.25 7.61 -9.48
CA ASP A 11 -0.44 9.05 -9.31
C ASP A 11 -1.59 9.58 -10.18
N ALA A 12 -1.76 9.07 -11.41
CA ALA A 12 -2.90 9.42 -12.25
C ALA A 12 -4.23 8.96 -11.62
N TRP A 13 -4.27 7.72 -11.12
CA TRP A 13 -5.44 7.16 -10.48
C TRP A 13 -5.84 7.91 -9.20
N THR A 14 -4.89 8.31 -8.34
CA THR A 14 -5.20 9.07 -7.12
C THR A 14 -5.69 10.48 -7.43
N ASN A 15 -5.10 11.15 -8.42
CA ASN A 15 -5.55 12.47 -8.86
C ASN A 15 -6.97 12.43 -9.43
N GLU A 16 -7.29 11.47 -10.29
CA GLU A 16 -8.64 11.31 -10.86
C GLU A 16 -9.69 11.00 -9.79
N ALA A 17 -9.30 10.26 -8.74
CA ALA A 17 -10.17 9.94 -7.62
C ALA A 17 -10.31 11.09 -6.59
N GLY A 18 -9.52 12.16 -6.70
CA GLY A 18 -9.46 13.23 -5.70
C GLY A 18 -8.85 12.79 -4.36
N LEU A 19 -7.95 11.81 -4.40
CA LEU A 19 -7.29 11.20 -3.24
C LEU A 19 -5.79 11.57 -3.15
N SER A 20 -5.33 12.55 -3.93
CA SER A 20 -3.90 12.90 -4.02
C SER A 20 -3.29 13.34 -2.69
N ASP A 21 -4.10 13.94 -1.83
CA ASP A 21 -3.68 14.52 -0.55
C ASP A 21 -4.07 13.63 0.65
N ASP A 22 -4.59 12.42 0.40
CA ASP A 22 -4.99 11.48 1.45
C ASP A 22 -3.75 10.74 2.00
N GLU A 23 -3.38 11.03 3.25
CA GLU A 23 -2.22 10.43 3.93
C GLU A 23 -2.35 8.91 4.11
N ASP A 24 -3.56 8.36 4.07
CA ASP A 24 -3.82 6.92 4.15
C ASP A 24 -3.65 6.21 2.78
N ILE A 25 -3.49 6.98 1.69
CA ILE A 25 -3.31 6.46 0.32
C ILE A 25 -1.85 6.64 -0.12
N TYR A 26 -1.07 5.58 -0.01
CA TYR A 26 0.34 5.58 -0.40
C TYR A 26 0.69 4.42 -1.33
N CYS A 27 1.77 4.59 -2.10
CA CYS A 27 2.32 3.59 -3.00
C CYS A 27 3.62 3.05 -2.40
N LEU A 28 3.71 1.73 -2.29
CA LEU A 28 4.92 1.00 -1.93
C LEU A 28 5.46 0.30 -3.17
N ASP A 29 6.78 0.13 -3.24
CA ASP A 29 7.34 -0.83 -4.19
C ASP A 29 7.01 -2.28 -3.78
N ILE A 30 7.30 -3.24 -4.66
CA ILE A 30 6.95 -4.64 -4.42
C ILE A 30 7.68 -5.24 -3.21
N ASN A 31 8.91 -4.84 -2.94
CA ASN A 31 9.69 -5.35 -1.82
C ASN A 31 9.17 -4.77 -0.51
N GLU A 32 8.87 -3.47 -0.48
CA GLU A 32 8.25 -2.79 0.65
C GLU A 32 6.89 -3.40 0.98
N ALA A 33 6.03 -3.64 -0.02
CA ALA A 33 4.74 -4.27 0.16
C ALA A 33 4.86 -5.69 0.75
N ILE A 34 5.86 -6.47 0.31
CA ILE A 34 6.17 -7.79 0.87
C ILE A 34 6.57 -7.66 2.34
N VAL A 35 7.47 -6.73 2.68
CA VAL A 35 7.93 -6.51 4.07
C VAL A 35 6.77 -6.09 4.97
N GLU A 36 5.93 -5.16 4.54
CA GLU A 36 4.74 -4.73 5.29
C GLU A 36 3.75 -5.87 5.50
N SER A 37 3.56 -6.73 4.49
CA SER A 37 2.71 -7.91 4.63
C SER A 37 3.18 -8.82 5.77
N TYR A 38 4.49 -9.08 5.89
CA TYR A 38 5.04 -9.91 6.96
C TYR A 38 4.86 -9.28 8.33
N LYS A 39 5.01 -7.95 8.46
CA LYS A 39 4.77 -7.23 9.72
C LYS A 39 3.32 -7.44 10.17
N ILE A 40 2.36 -7.24 9.27
CA ILE A 40 0.92 -7.42 9.54
C ILE A 40 0.63 -8.86 9.95
N PHE A 41 1.13 -9.85 9.20
CA PHE A 41 0.90 -11.26 9.53
C PHE A 41 1.51 -11.67 10.88
N LYS A 42 2.75 -11.25 11.18
CA LYS A 42 3.39 -11.52 12.47
C LYS A 42 2.68 -10.83 13.63
N LEU A 43 2.24 -9.59 13.45
CA LEU A 43 1.40 -8.89 14.42
C LEU A 43 0.11 -9.67 14.70
N LYS A 44 -0.58 -10.13 13.66
CA LYS A 44 -1.80 -10.95 13.82
C LYS A 44 -1.53 -12.26 14.55
N GLN A 45 -0.42 -12.94 14.27
CA GLN A 45 -0.04 -14.16 15.00
C GLN A 45 0.17 -13.89 16.49
N LYS A 46 0.84 -12.79 16.87
CA LYS A 46 1.10 -12.42 18.26
C LYS A 46 -0.16 -12.02 19.04
N VAL A 47 -1.15 -11.43 18.37
CA VAL A 47 -2.43 -11.06 19.00
C VAL A 47 -3.32 -12.29 19.27
N LEU A 48 -3.14 -13.36 18.49
CA LEU A 48 -3.95 -14.58 18.58
C LEU A 48 -3.31 -15.70 19.45
N SER A 49 -2.09 -15.49 19.96
CA SER A 49 -1.35 -16.39 20.85
C SER A 49 -1.43 -15.93 22.29
#